data_AF-A0A1L5KLZ2-F1
#
_entry.id   AF-A0A1L5KLZ2-F1
#
_cell.length_a   1.000
_cell.length_b   1.000
_cell.length_c   1.000
_cell.angle_alpha   90.00
_cell.angle_beta   90.00
_cell.angle_gamma   90.00
#
_symmetry.space_group_name_H-M   'P 1'
#
loop_
_entity.id
_entity.type
_entity.pdbx_description
1 polymer ?
#
loop_
_entity_poly.entity_id
_entity_poly.type
_entity_poly.pdbx_seq_one_letter_code
_entity_poly.pdbx_strand_id
1 'polypeptide(L)'
;MLLEAITAGLPVLTTAVCGYAHYIVEANCGEAIAEPFRQETLNEILRKALTQSSLRQAWAENARHYADTQDLYSLPEKAADIITGGLDG
;
A
#
# COMPACT_ATOMS: atom_id res chain seq x y z
N MET A 1 8.64 3.18 -1.04
CA MET A 1 8.59 1.81 -0.49
C MET A 1 7.20 1.42 0.04
N LEU A 2 6.10 1.87 -0.58
CA LEU A 2 4.73 1.51 -0.14
C LEU A 2 4.27 0.20 -0.79
N LEU A 3 4.41 0.07 -2.11
CA LEU A 3 4.06 -1.17 -2.84
C LEU A 3 4.95 -2.34 -2.42
N GLU A 4 6.26 -2.12 -2.24
CA GLU A 4 7.17 -3.18 -1.76
C GLU A 4 6.79 -3.70 -0.37
N ALA A 5 6.21 -2.87 0.50
CA ALA A 5 5.69 -3.33 1.78
C ALA A 5 4.44 -4.21 1.62
N ILE A 6 3.54 -3.85 0.68
CA ILE A 6 2.39 -4.69 0.32
C ILE A 6 2.87 -6.05 -0.18
N THR A 7 3.82 -6.09 -1.12
CA THR A 7 4.32 -7.36 -1.69
C THR A 7 5.05 -8.22 -0.65
N ALA A 8 5.65 -7.61 0.37
CA ALA A 8 6.25 -8.31 1.51
C ALA A 8 5.23 -8.77 2.56
N GLY A 9 3.94 -8.46 2.42
CA GLY A 9 2.93 -8.74 3.44
C GLY A 9 3.12 -7.91 4.72
N LEU A 10 3.75 -6.74 4.62
CA LEU A 10 4.07 -5.87 5.74
C LEU A 10 3.01 -4.76 5.89
N PRO A 11 2.31 -4.67 7.03
CA PRO A 11 1.37 -3.58 7.26
C PRO A 11 2.04 -2.19 7.27
N VAL A 12 1.34 -1.16 6.79
CA VAL A 12 1.92 0.18 6.58
C VAL A 12 1.10 1.28 7.25
N LEU A 13 1.78 2.18 7.97
CA LEU A 13 1.22 3.47 8.37
C LEU A 13 1.90 4.56 7.52
N THR A 14 1.13 5.30 6.74
CA THR A 14 1.64 6.35 5.85
C THR A 14 0.76 7.59 5.89
N THR A 15 1.08 8.63 5.13
CA THR A 15 0.28 9.85 5.01
C THR A 15 -0.48 9.90 3.68
N ALA A 16 -1.63 10.55 3.66
CA ALA A 16 -2.48 10.66 2.48
C ALA A 16 -1.84 11.46 1.33
N VAL A 17 -0.81 12.24 1.61
CA VAL A 17 -0.07 13.01 0.59
C VAL A 17 0.84 12.14 -0.29
N CYS A 18 1.14 10.90 0.11
CA CYS A 18 1.92 10.00 -0.73
C CYS A 18 1.10 9.53 -1.95
N GLY A 19 1.66 9.66 -3.16
CA GLY A 19 0.94 9.30 -4.40
C GLY A 19 0.45 7.85 -4.47
N TYR A 20 1.08 6.93 -3.73
CA TYR A 20 0.67 5.52 -3.62
C TYR A 20 -0.02 5.17 -2.30
N ALA A 21 -0.45 6.14 -1.49
CA ALA A 21 -1.14 5.87 -0.23
C ALA A 21 -2.50 5.15 -0.43
N HIS A 22 -3.17 5.41 -1.56
CA HIS A 22 -4.45 4.76 -1.88
C HIS A 22 -4.32 3.23 -1.95
N TYR A 23 -3.19 2.69 -2.42
CA TYR A 23 -2.93 1.26 -2.40
C TYR A 23 -2.98 0.65 -0.99
N ILE A 24 -2.56 1.38 0.04
CA ILE A 24 -2.64 0.89 1.43
C ILE A 24 -4.10 0.75 1.89
N VAL A 25 -4.95 1.68 1.47
CA VAL A 25 -6.38 1.70 1.80
C VAL A 25 -7.13 0.64 0.99
N GLU A 26 -6.86 0.55 -0.32
CA GLU A 26 -7.45 -0.46 -1.21
C GLU A 26 -7.05 -1.89 -0.83
N ALA A 27 -5.78 -2.11 -0.49
CA ALA A 27 -5.31 -3.38 0.03
C ALA A 27 -5.78 -3.66 1.46
N ASN A 28 -6.44 -2.71 2.13
CA ASN A 28 -6.85 -2.80 3.53
C ASN A 28 -5.74 -3.37 4.44
N CYS A 29 -4.52 -2.86 4.26
CA CYS A 29 -3.32 -3.41 4.88
C CYS A 29 -2.57 -2.42 5.78
N GLY A 30 -3.29 -1.43 6.30
CA GLY A 30 -2.71 -0.34 7.07
C GLY A 30 -3.60 0.89 7.07
N GLU A 31 -2.99 2.05 7.29
CA GLU A 31 -3.70 3.32 7.40
C GLU A 31 -2.95 4.44 6.66
N ALA A 32 -3.71 5.30 5.98
CA ALA A 32 -3.22 6.53 5.37
C ALA A 32 -3.75 7.73 6.17
N ILE A 33 -2.87 8.45 6.85
CA ILE A 33 -3.20 9.56 7.75
C ILE A 33 -3.62 10.77 6.90
N ALA A 34 -4.85 11.22 7.11
CA ALA A 34 -5.46 12.32 6.35
C ALA A 34 -4.77 13.67 6.59
N GLU A 35 -4.96 14.57 5.62
CA GLU A 35 -4.60 15.98 5.74
C GLU A 35 -5.73 16.82 6.38
N PRO A 36 -5.41 17.86 7.18
CA PRO A 36 -4.06 18.23 7.62
C PRO A 36 -3.52 17.20 8.63
N PHE A 37 -2.25 16.82 8.47
CA PHE A 37 -1.60 15.85 9.35
C PHE A 37 -1.77 16.21 10.84
N ARG A 38 -2.08 15.19 11.66
CA ARG A 38 -2.13 15.30 13.12
C ARG A 38 -1.30 14.18 13.74
N GLN A 39 -0.30 14.57 14.53
CA GLN A 39 0.59 13.62 15.19
C GLN A 39 -0.17 12.70 16.16
N GLU A 40 -1.21 13.22 16.81
CA GLU A 40 -2.05 12.45 17.74
C GLU A 40 -2.76 11.28 17.02
N THR A 41 -3.17 11.49 15.78
CA THR A 41 -3.78 10.45 14.94
C THR A 41 -2.77 9.32 14.67
N LEU A 42 -1.55 9.68 14.25
CA LEU A 42 -0.47 8.69 14.04
C LEU A 42 -0.15 7.93 15.34
N ASN A 43 -0.06 8.64 16.46
CA ASN A 43 0.24 8.03 17.76
C ASN A 43 -0.81 7.00 18.15
N GLU A 44 -2.09 7.33 18.00
CA GLU A 44 -3.19 6.42 18.34
C GLU A 44 -3.25 5.21 17.41
N ILE A 45 -3.05 5.40 16.11
CA ILE A 45 -3.02 4.30 15.14
C ILE A 45 -1.82 3.38 15.42
N LEU A 46 -0.64 3.95 15.69
CA LEU A 46 0.54 3.17 16.04
C LEU A 46 0.32 2.37 17.33
N ARG A 47 -0.25 2.99 18.36
CA ARG A 47 -0.61 2.31 19.61
C ARG A 47 -1.58 1.15 19.37
N LYS A 48 -2.65 1.37 18.60
CA LYS A 48 -3.60 0.32 18.22
C LYS A 48 -2.89 -0.80 17.45
N ALA A 49 -2.12 -0.45 16.43
CA ALA A 49 -1.37 -1.39 15.62
C ALA A 49 -0.47 -2.26 16.51
N LEU A 50 0.31 -1.69 17.44
CA LEU A 50 1.23 -2.46 18.30
C LEU A 50 0.52 -3.30 19.39
N THR A 51 -0.64 -2.85 19.87
CA THR A 51 -1.38 -3.55 20.94
C THR A 51 -2.39 -4.57 20.44
N GLN A 52 -2.82 -4.49 19.18
CA GLN A 52 -3.81 -5.39 18.58
C GLN A 52 -3.15 -6.31 17.54
N SER A 53 -2.57 -7.42 18.01
CA SER A 53 -1.87 -8.35 17.11
C SER A 53 -2.77 -8.96 16.03
N SER A 54 -4.06 -9.18 16.31
CA SER A 54 -5.03 -9.68 15.33
C SER A 54 -5.25 -8.69 14.17
N LEU A 55 -5.29 -7.39 14.46
CA LEU A 55 -5.39 -6.34 13.44
C LEU A 55 -4.16 -6.36 12.52
N ARG A 56 -2.95 -6.45 13.09
CA ARG A 56 -1.71 -6.54 12.29
C ARG A 56 -1.67 -7.80 11.43
N GLN A 57 -2.14 -8.93 11.94
CA GLN A 57 -2.21 -10.18 11.18
C GLN A 57 -3.17 -10.06 10.01
N ALA A 58 -4.37 -9.51 10.23
CA ALA A 58 -5.33 -9.25 9.17
C ALA A 58 -4.77 -8.32 8.09
N TRP A 59 -4.10 -7.23 8.48
CA TRP A 59 -3.43 -6.35 7.52
C TRP A 59 -2.33 -7.06 6.72
N ALA A 60 -1.54 -7.92 7.36
CA ALA A 60 -0.50 -8.68 6.68
C ALA A 60 -1.07 -9.69 5.68
N GLU A 61 -2.20 -10.35 6.03
CA GLU A 61 -2.94 -11.24 5.14
C GLU A 61 -3.53 -10.50 3.95
N ASN A 62 -4.16 -9.35 4.18
CA ASN A 62 -4.73 -8.53 3.12
C ASN A 62 -3.64 -8.00 2.17
N ALA A 63 -2.49 -7.58 2.70
CA ALA A 63 -1.34 -7.17 1.87
C ALA A 63 -0.90 -8.27 0.90
N ARG A 64 -0.73 -9.50 1.41
CA ARG A 64 -0.37 -10.64 0.56
C ARG A 64 -1.44 -10.93 -0.48
N HIS A 65 -2.72 -10.96 -0.07
CA HIS A 65 -3.82 -11.19 -0.99
C HIS A 65 -3.89 -10.14 -2.11
N TYR A 66 -3.69 -8.86 -1.77
CA TYR A 66 -3.68 -7.78 -2.76
C TYR A 66 -2.48 -7.92 -3.72
N ALA A 67 -1.29 -8.24 -3.19
CA ALA A 67 -0.10 -8.48 -4.01
C ALA A 67 -0.25 -9.66 -4.98
N ASP A 68 -1.02 -10.68 -4.59
CA ASP A 68 -1.30 -11.88 -5.41
C ASP A 68 -2.35 -11.64 -6.49
N THR A 69 -3.18 -10.59 -6.35
CA THR A 69 -4.36 -10.37 -7.22
C THR A 69 -4.31 -9.11 -8.06
N GLN A 70 -3.37 -8.19 -7.79
CA GLN A 70 -3.26 -6.91 -8.48
C GLN A 70 -1.98 -6.82 -9.31
N ASP A 71 -2.05 -6.11 -10.43
CA ASP A 71 -0.88 -5.82 -11.27
C ASP A 71 -0.08 -4.66 -10.68
N LEU A 72 0.93 -5.01 -9.88
CA LEU A 72 1.87 -4.07 -9.26
C LEU A 72 3.25 -4.07 -9.95
N TYR A 73 3.41 -4.82 -11.05
CA TYR A 73 4.73 -5.22 -11.56
C TYR A 73 4.96 -4.87 -13.03
N SER A 74 3.90 -4.73 -13.83
CA SER A 74 4.04 -4.63 -15.30
C SER A 74 4.54 -3.26 -15.81
N LEU A 75 4.87 -2.31 -14.92
CA LEU A 75 5.23 -0.94 -15.32
C LEU A 75 6.39 -0.91 -16.34
N PRO A 76 7.47 -1.70 -16.21
CA PRO A 76 8.55 -1.70 -17.19
C PRO A 76 8.11 -2.17 -18.57
N GLU A 77 7.25 -3.19 -18.66
CA GLU A 77 6.73 -3.71 -19.94
C GLU A 77 5.85 -2.66 -20.62
N LYS A 78 4.87 -2.11 -19.90
CA LYS A 78 3.99 -1.04 -20.40
C LYS A 78 4.78 0.19 -20.86
N ALA A 79 5.84 0.55 -20.13
CA ALA A 79 6.72 1.64 -20.53
C ALA A 79 7.50 1.31 -21.81
N ALA A 80 8.00 0.08 -21.95
CA ALA A 80 8.70 -0.36 -23.15
C ALA A 80 7.80 -0.34 -24.39
N ASP A 81 6.54 -0.77 -24.28
CA ASP A 81 5.57 -0.74 -25.39
C ASP A 81 5.36 0.68 -25.91
N ILE A 82 5.19 1.65 -24.99
CA ILE A 82 5.05 3.08 -25.31
C ILE A 82 6.32 3.62 -25.98
N ILE A 83 7.51 3.28 -25.46
CA ILE A 83 8.79 3.79 -25.97
C ILE A 83 9.11 3.23 -27.36
N THR A 84 8.83 1.95 -27.59
CA THR A 84 9.17 1.24 -28.82
C THR A 84 8.11 1.39 -29.92
N GLY A 85 6.94 1.95 -29.60
CA GLY A 85 5.82 2.11 -30.52
C GLY A 85 5.07 0.80 -30.80
N GLY A 86 5.28 -0.23 -29.98
CA GLY A 86 4.64 -1.55 -30.08
C GLY A 86 3.20 -1.57 -29.55
N LEU A 87 2.41 -0.55 -29.86
CA LEU A 87 0.95 -0.66 -29.74
C LEU A 87 0.47 -1.48 -30.93
N ASP A 88 0.39 -2.80 -30.78
CA ASP A 88 -0.43 -3.61 -31.67
C ASP A 88 -1.90 -3.20 -31.46
N GLY A 89 -2.34 -2.29 -32.32
CA GLY A 89 -3.70 -1.82 -32.54
C GLY A 89 -3.84 -1.32 -33.97
#